data_AF-A0A939Z082-F1
#
_entry.id   AF-A0A939Z082-F1
#
_cell.length_a   1.000
_cell.length_b   1.000
_cell.length_c   1.000
_cell.angle_alpha   90.00
_cell.angle_beta   90.00
_cell.angle_gamma   90.00
#
_symmetry.space_group_name_H-M   'P 1'
#
loop_
_entity.id
_entity.type
_entity.pdbx_description
1 polymer ?
#
loop_
_entity_poly.entity_id
_entity_poly.type
_entity_poly.pdbx_seq_one_letter_code
_entity_poly.pdbx_strand_id
1 'polypeptide(L)' 'EALELTNKAVAEALDGLPAHKMHCSVLAEEAIQAALEDYQNKKLAAKQGLE' A
#
# COMPACT_ATOMS: atom_id res chain seq x y z
N GLU A 1 -2.13 10.11 -5.08
CA GLU A 1 -3.10 9.68 -4.05
C GLU A 1 -2.77 8.31 -3.45
N ALA A 2 -2.98 7.16 -4.11
CA ALA A 2 -2.74 5.86 -3.45
C ALA A 2 -1.24 5.51 -3.18
N LEU A 3 -0.32 6.01 -4.00
CA LEU A 3 1.13 5.80 -3.86
C LEU A 3 1.79 6.64 -2.76
N GLU A 4 1.05 7.58 -2.17
CA GLU A 4 1.55 8.47 -1.10
C GLU A 4 1.14 7.96 0.30
N LEU A 5 0.59 6.75 0.37
CA LEU A 5 0.26 6.12 1.65
C LEU A 5 1.54 5.87 2.43
N THR A 6 1.61 6.40 3.65
CA THR A 6 2.74 6.23 4.56
C THR A 6 2.31 5.54 5.86
N ASN A 7 3.25 4.88 6.54
CA ASN A 7 3.03 4.19 7.80
C ASN A 7 2.53 5.15 8.88
N LYS A 8 2.93 6.42 8.80
CA LYS A 8 2.42 7.52 9.63
C LYS A 8 0.94 7.77 9.38
N ALA A 9 0.51 7.89 8.12
CA ALA A 9 -0.91 8.04 7.79
C ALA A 9 -1.74 6.85 8.29
N VAL A 10 -1.20 5.62 8.21
CA VAL A 10 -1.85 4.42 8.76
C VAL A 10 -1.93 4.47 10.30
N ALA A 11 -0.86 4.90 10.97
CA ALA A 11 -0.84 5.04 12.42
C ALA A 11 -1.77 6.17 12.92
N GLU A 12 -1.84 7.30 12.21
CA GLU A 12 -2.73 8.42 12.53
C GLU A 12 -4.20 8.07 12.29
N ALA A 13 -4.52 7.33 11.23
CA ALA A 13 -5.88 6.82 11.00
C ALA A 13 -6.36 5.85 12.10
N LEU A 14 -5.44 5.25 12.84
CA LEU A 14 -5.72 4.34 13.95
C LEU A 14 -5.66 5.03 15.33
N ASP A 15 -5.75 6.36 15.37
CA ASP A 15 -5.67 7.19 16.60
C ASP A 15 -4.30 7.09 17.32
N GLY A 16 -3.26 6.74 16.57
CA GLY A 16 -1.92 6.50 17.07
C GLY A 16 -1.66 5.04 17.43
N LEU A 17 -0.53 4.52 16.97
CA LEU A 17 -0.06 3.18 17.32
C LEU A 17 1.05 3.24 18.38
N PRO A 18 0.99 2.44 19.46
CA PRO A 18 2.11 2.31 20.38
C PRO A 18 3.34 1.76 19.65
N ALA A 19 4.54 2.17 20.07
CA ALA A 19 5.80 1.88 19.37
C ALA A 19 6.03 0.39 19.05
N HIS A 20 5.56 -0.52 19.92
CA HIS A 20 5.68 -1.97 19.68
C HIS A 20 4.77 -2.51 18.56
N LYS A 21 3.69 -1.81 18.20
CA LYS A 21 2.76 -2.18 17.11
C LYS A 21 3.04 -1.44 15.80
N MET A 22 3.99 -0.50 15.79
CA MET A 22 4.37 0.24 14.58
C MET A 22 4.83 -0.67 13.44
N HIS A 23 5.37 -1.86 13.73
CA HIS A 23 5.69 -2.86 12.71
C HIS A 23 4.46 -3.33 11.92
N CYS A 24 3.27 -3.34 12.54
CA CYS A 24 2.02 -3.65 11.85
C CYS A 24 1.64 -2.54 10.86
N SER A 25 1.96 -1.29 11.16
CA SER A 25 1.75 -0.15 10.24
C SER A 25 2.69 -0.20 9.05
N VAL A 26 3.93 -0.64 9.23
CA VAL A 26 4.90 -0.84 8.14
C VAL A 26 4.43 -1.98 7.24
N LEU A 27 4.05 -3.12 7.83
CA LEU A 27 3.54 -4.26 7.07
C LEU A 27 2.27 -3.91 6.27
N ALA A 28 1.39 -3.07 6.83
CA ALA A 28 0.20 -2.60 6.14
C ALA A 28 0.53 -1.66 4.96
N GLU A 29 1.51 -0.76 5.13
CA GLU A 29 2.00 0.11 4.05
C GLU A 29 2.55 -0.73 2.89
N GLU A 30 3.47 -1.64 3.17
CA GLU A 30 4.11 -2.50 2.16
C GLU A 30 3.09 -3.37 1.42
N ALA A 31 2.12 -3.95 2.13
CA ALA A 31 1.07 -4.77 1.53
C ALA A 31 0.19 -3.96 0.56
N ILE A 32 -0.15 -2.72 0.90
CA ILE A 32 -0.96 -1.85 0.04
C ILE A 32 -0.15 -1.39 -1.18
N GLN A 33 1.13 -1.05 -1.01
CA GLN A 33 2.00 -0.71 -2.14
C GLN A 33 2.15 -1.87 -3.12
N ALA A 34 2.39 -3.09 -2.62
CA ALA A 34 2.49 -4.29 -3.44
C ALA A 34 1.17 -4.59 -4.17
N ALA A 35 0.02 -4.42 -3.52
CA ALA A 35 -1.29 -4.61 -4.15
C ALA A 35 -1.57 -3.57 -5.25
N LEU A 36 -1.14 -2.32 -5.05
CA LEU A 36 -1.25 -1.27 -6.06
C LEU A 36 -0.34 -1.51 -7.26
N GLU A 37 0.88 -2.01 -7.03
CA GLU A 37 1.81 -2.40 -8.08
C GLU A 37 1.26 -3.59 -8.87
N ASP A 38 0.76 -4.64 -8.20
CA ASP A 38 0.11 -5.78 -8.85
C ASP A 38 -1.11 -5.35 -9.66
N TYR A 39 -1.96 -4.47 -9.12
CA TYR A 39 -3.10 -3.93 -9.85
C TYR A 39 -2.69 -3.14 -11.08
N GLN A 40 -1.67 -2.29 -10.98
CA GLN A 40 -1.14 -1.54 -12.11
C GLN A 40 -0.52 -2.48 -13.15
N ASN A 41 0.28 -3.46 -12.73
CA ASN A 41 0.88 -4.46 -13.60
C ASN A 41 -0.18 -5.31 -14.31
N LYS A 42 -1.25 -5.71 -13.62
CA LYS A 42 -2.39 -6.42 -14.24
C LYS A 42 -3.19 -5.53 -15.17
N LYS A 43 -3.38 -4.25 -14.84
CA LYS A 43 -4.05 -3.27 -15.71
C LYS A 43 -3.20 -2.95 -16.94
N LEU A 44 -1.88 -2.89 -16.79
CA LEU A 44 -0.89 -2.77 -17.86
C LEU A 44 -0.89 -4.02 -18.73
N ALA A 45 -0.80 -5.21 -18.15
CA ALA A 45 -0.88 -6.49 -18.85
C ALA A 45 -2.22 -6.68 -19.59
N ALA A 46 -3.34 -6.28 -18.98
CA ALA A 46 -4.66 -6.29 -19.62
C ALA A 46 -4.78 -5.24 -20.74
N LYS A 47 -4.05 -4.11 -20.64
CA LYS A 47 -3.91 -3.14 -21.74
C LYS A 47 -2.91 -3.59 -22.81
N GLN A 48 -1.98 -4.48 -22.48
CA GLN A 48 -0.99 -5.09 -23.37
C GLN A 48 -1.48 -6.39 -24.01
N GLY A 49 -2.80 -6.58 -24.10
CA GLY A 49 -3.40 -7.36 -25.19
C GLY A 49 -3.27 -6.64 -26.53
N LEU A 50 -2.03 -6.27 -26.90
CA LEU A 50 -1.68 -5.95 -28.28
C LEU A 50 -1.34 -7.29 -28.94
N GLU A 51 -2.37 -7.81 -29.61
CA GLU A 51 -2.44 -8.96 -30.55
C GLU A 51 -2.49 -10.37 -29.95
#